data_AF-A0AAE1T418-F1
#
_entry.id   AF-A0AAE1T418-F1
#
_cell.length_a   1.000
_cell.length_b   1.000
_cell.length_c   1.000
_cell.angle_alpha   90.00
_cell.angle_beta   90.00
_cell.angle_gamma   90.00
#
_symmetry.space_group_name_H-M   'P 1'
#
loop_
_entity.id
_entity.type
_entity.pdbx_description
1 polymer ?
#
loop_
_entity_poly.entity_id
_entity_poly.type
_entity_poly.pdbx_seq_one_letter_code
_entity_poly.pdbx_strand_id
1 'polypeptide(L)'
;MLVFTGKEDNPDLITMHRNLVRGFLMNASSMLLPDGEIHVNHKVTAPFDSWKLEDLASEYFLLYVGQDDFRIEDYPGYNNKRGSGSRSDEHFH
;
A
#
# COMPACT_ATOMS: atom_id res chain seq x y z
N MET A 1 9.28 -11.30 0.58
CA MET A 1 8.92 -9.89 0.82
C MET A 1 10.02 -9.03 0.21
N LEU A 2 9.72 -8.20 -0.79
CA LEU A 2 10.70 -7.22 -1.27
C LEU A 2 10.85 -6.15 -0.19
N VAL A 3 12.05 -5.98 0.35
CA VAL A 3 12.34 -4.96 1.36
C VAL A 3 13.05 -3.82 0.66
N PHE A 4 12.39 -2.66 0.62
CA PHE A 4 13.02 -1.44 0.14
C PHE A 4 13.67 -0.71 1.32
N THR A 5 14.93 -0.30 1.16
CA THR A 5 15.70 0.35 2.22
C THR A 5 15.89 1.83 1.92
N GLY A 6 15.55 2.68 2.88
CA GLY A 6 15.77 4.13 2.85
C GLY A 6 14.61 4.90 3.45
N LYS A 7 14.60 6.22 3.29
CA LYS A 7 13.54 7.08 3.83
C LYS A 7 12.27 7.00 3.00
N GLU A 8 11.12 6.95 3.67
CA GLU A 8 9.80 6.79 3.06
C GLU A 8 9.40 7.95 2.12
N ASP A 9 10.01 9.12 2.29
CA ASP A 9 9.81 10.33 1.48
C ASP A 9 10.76 10.42 0.27
N ASN A 10 11.66 9.46 0.08
CA ASN A 10 12.56 9.44 -1.07
C ASN A 10 11.76 9.17 -2.36
N PRO A 11 11.83 10.06 -3.39
CA PRO A 11 11.12 9.89 -4.66
C PRO A 11 11.41 8.57 -5.39
N ASP A 12 12.64 8.06 -5.31
CA ASP A 12 13.01 6.79 -5.94
C ASP A 12 12.32 5.62 -5.24
N LEU A 13 12.25 5.67 -3.90
CA LEU A 13 11.55 4.65 -3.12
C LEU A 13 10.03 4.70 -3.35
N ILE A 14 9.45 5.89 -3.40
CA ILE A 14 8.04 6.07 -3.78
C ILE A 14 7.79 5.44 -5.15
N THR A 15 8.69 5.66 -6.12
CA THR A 15 8.58 5.06 -7.46
C THR A 15 8.65 3.53 -7.41
N MET A 16 9.57 2.96 -6.62
CA MET A 16 9.65 1.50 -6.43
C MET A 16 8.38 0.91 -5.80
N HIS A 17 7.83 1.58 -4.79
CA HIS A 17 6.56 1.18 -4.17
C HIS A 17 5.39 1.24 -5.15
N ARG A 18 5.29 2.33 -5.94
CA ARG A 18 4.29 2.44 -7.01
C ARG A 18 4.40 1.30 -8.02
N ASN A 19 5.62 0.93 -8.44
CA ASN A 19 5.84 -0.19 -9.35
C ASN A 19 5.43 -1.54 -8.75
N LEU A 20 5.67 -1.74 -7.44
CA LEU A 20 5.20 -2.93 -6.73
C LEU A 20 3.67 -3.01 -6.73
N VAL A 21 2.99 -1.92 -6.36
CA VAL A 21 1.52 -1.86 -6.34
C VAL A 21 0.95 -2.06 -7.75
N ARG A 22 1.56 -1.43 -8.75
CA ARG A 22 1.21 -1.59 -10.17
C ARG A 22 1.26 -3.06 -10.60
N GLY A 23 2.34 -3.77 -10.29
CA GLY A 23 2.47 -5.21 -10.58
C GLY A 23 1.45 -6.06 -9.81
N PHE A 24 1.13 -5.70 -8.57
CA PHE A 24 0.07 -6.35 -7.80
C PHE A 24 -1.30 -6.17 -8.47
N LEU A 25 -1.69 -4.94 -8.82
CA LEU A 25 -2.98 -4.63 -9.46
C LEU A 25 -3.12 -5.30 -10.83
N MET A 26 -2.04 -5.36 -11.60
CA MET A 26 -2.01 -6.10 -12.87
C MET A 26 -2.39 -7.57 -12.67
N ASN A 27 -1.80 -8.24 -11.67
CA ASN A 27 -2.07 -9.64 -11.41
C ASN A 27 -3.44 -9.85 -10.79
N ALA A 28 -3.80 -9.05 -9.77
CA ALA A 28 -5.05 -9.18 -9.05
C ALA A 28 -6.27 -8.94 -9.95
N SER A 29 -6.20 -7.96 -10.87
CA SER A 29 -7.29 -7.68 -11.83
C SER A 29 -7.59 -8.88 -12.73
N SER A 30 -6.58 -9.67 -13.11
CA SER A 30 -6.77 -10.89 -13.90
C SER A 30 -7.45 -12.05 -13.15
N MET A 31 -7.53 -11.95 -11.82
CA MET A 31 -8.09 -12.98 -10.94
C MET A 31 -9.52 -12.66 -10.46
N LEU A 32 -10.05 -11.49 -10.83
CA LEU A 32 -11.39 -11.08 -10.41
C LEU A 32 -12.48 -11.89 -11.12
N LEU A 33 -13.46 -12.33 -10.35
CA LEU A 33 -14.78 -12.72 -10.87
C LEU A 33 -15.60 -11.47 -11.22
N PRO A 34 -16.72 -11.59 -11.95
CA PRO A 34 -17.68 -10.50 -12.06
C PRO A 34 -18.03 -9.92 -10.67
N ASP A 35 -18.03 -8.60 -10.57
CA ASP A 35 -18.26 -7.82 -9.34
C ASP A 35 -17.24 -8.08 -8.21
N GLY A 36 -16.10 -8.71 -8.51
CA GLY A 36 -15.00 -8.88 -7.58
C GLY A 36 -14.30 -7.55 -7.26
N GLU A 37 -13.82 -7.42 -6.03
CA GLU A 37 -13.17 -6.20 -5.54
C GLU A 37 -11.72 -6.47 -5.11
N ILE A 38 -10.87 -5.45 -5.25
CA ILE A 38 -9.51 -5.45 -4.71
C ILE A 38 -9.48 -4.45 -3.56
N HIS A 39 -9.13 -4.95 -2.37
CA HIS A 39 -9.04 -4.15 -1.16
C HIS A 39 -7.58 -3.94 -0.79
N VAL A 40 -7.14 -2.69 -0.68
CA VAL A 40 -5.76 -2.33 -0.30
C VAL A 40 -5.79 -1.42 0.92
N ASN A 41 -5.18 -1.88 2.01
CA ASN A 41 -4.95 -1.04 3.18
C ASN A 41 -3.67 -0.22 2.99
N HIS A 42 -3.81 1.11 2.99
CA HIS A 42 -2.71 2.03 2.71
C HIS A 42 -2.80 3.29 3.58
N LYS A 43 -1.66 3.80 4.04
CA LYS A 43 -1.60 5.04 4.81
C LYS A 43 -1.95 6.23 3.91
N VAL A 44 -2.92 7.04 4.31
CA VAL A 44 -3.39 8.20 3.51
C VAL A 44 -2.68 9.52 3.86
N THR A 45 -1.69 9.48 4.75
CA THR A 45 -0.90 10.65 5.14
C THR A 45 0.42 10.72 4.38
N ALA A 46 0.99 11.92 4.25
CA ALA A 46 2.32 12.09 3.68
C ALA A 46 3.38 11.24 4.42
N PRO A 47 4.38 10.67 3.70
CA PRO A 47 4.56 10.73 2.24
C PRO A 47 3.78 9.66 1.46
N PHE A 48 3.03 8.79 2.13
CA PHE A 48 2.42 7.59 1.51
C PHE A 48 1.33 7.95 0.49
N ASP A 49 0.56 9.01 0.72
CA ASP A 49 -0.45 9.55 -0.21
C ASP A 49 0.10 9.93 -1.60
N SER A 50 1.41 10.10 -1.75
CA SER A 50 2.09 10.31 -3.02
C SER A 50 2.12 9.06 -3.93
N TRP A 51 1.77 7.88 -3.40
CA TRP A 51 1.73 6.65 -4.17
C TRP A 51 0.56 6.64 -5.18
N LYS A 52 -0.48 7.45 -4.94
CA LYS A 52 -1.67 7.62 -5.80
C LYS A 52 -2.23 6.29 -6.31
N LEU A 53 -2.70 5.45 -5.37
CA LEU A 53 -3.21 4.11 -5.66
C LEU A 53 -4.36 4.13 -6.67
N GLU A 54 -5.27 5.10 -6.59
CA GLU A 54 -6.38 5.26 -7.53
C GLU A 54 -5.90 5.45 -8.97
N ASP A 55 -4.88 6.29 -9.19
CA ASP A 55 -4.28 6.48 -10.50
C ASP A 55 -3.72 5.15 -11.03
N LEU A 56 -2.99 4.41 -10.19
CA LEU A 56 -2.43 3.10 -10.55
C LEU A 56 -3.51 2.06 -10.87
N ALA A 57 -4.63 2.08 -10.15
CA ALA A 57 -5.75 1.17 -10.37
C ALA A 57 -6.48 1.47 -11.70
N SER A 58 -6.60 2.74 -12.06
CA SER A 58 -7.23 3.17 -13.31
C SER A 58 -6.52 2.64 -14.56
N GLU A 59 -5.19 2.43 -14.49
CA GLU A 59 -4.41 1.83 -15.57
C GLU A 59 -4.83 0.39 -15.90
N TYR A 60 -5.50 -0.29 -14.96
CA TYR A 60 -5.97 -1.66 -15.08
C TYR A 60 -7.50 -1.77 -15.15
N PHE A 61 -8.18 -0.69 -15.56
CA PHE A 61 -9.64 -0.63 -15.72
C PHE A 61 -10.43 -0.90 -14.43
N LEU A 62 -9.79 -0.70 -13.28
CA LEU A 62 -10.44 -0.81 -11.97
C LEU A 62 -11.13 0.51 -11.64
N LEU A 63 -12.34 0.42 -11.11
CA LEU A 63 -13.11 1.57 -10.63
C LEU A 63 -12.91 1.73 -9.12
N TYR A 64 -12.68 2.96 -8.67
CA TYR A 64 -12.70 3.29 -7.25
C TYR A 64 -14.13 3.17 -6.71
N VAL A 65 -14.33 2.22 -5.80
CA VAL A 65 -15.63 1.94 -5.16
C VAL A 65 -15.79 2.67 -3.82
N GLY A 66 -14.69 2.94 -3.10
CA GLY A 66 -14.72 3.63 -1.82
C GLY A 66 -13.45 3.43 -1.00
N GLN A 67 -13.41 4.11 0.15
CA GLN A 67 -12.38 4.02 1.18
C GLN A 67 -13.06 4.08 2.54
N ASP A 68 -12.64 3.21 3.44
CA ASP A 68 -13.05 3.21 4.84
C ASP A 68 -11.93 3.76 5.74
N ASP A 69 -12.33 4.36 6.86
CA ASP A 69 -11.38 4.79 7.89
C ASP A 69 -10.77 3.57 8.59
N PHE A 70 -9.44 3.56 8.70
CA PHE A 70 -8.75 2.55 9.51
C PHE A 70 -8.92 2.88 11.00
N ARG A 71 -9.63 2.01 11.72
CA ARG A 71 -9.80 2.09 13.18
C ARG A 71 -8.91 1.06 13.84
N ILE A 72 -7.92 1.51 14.61
CA ILE A 72 -6.98 0.61 15.27
C ILE A 72 -7.68 -0.28 16.32
N GLU A 73 -8.81 0.18 16.84
CA GLU A 73 -9.64 -0.53 17.81
C GLU A 73 -10.24 -1.82 17.23
N ASP A 74 -10.45 -1.86 15.91
CA ASP A 74 -10.97 -3.03 15.19
C ASP A 74 -9.88 -4.10 15.00
N TYR A 75 -8.61 -3.80 15.31
CA TYR A 75 -7.47 -4.70 15.17
C TYR A 75 -6.66 -4.84 16.46
N PRO A 76 -7.19 -5.53 17.50
CA PRO A 76 -6.47 -5.74 18.75
C PRO A 76 -5.10 -6.40 18.53
N GLY A 77 -4.04 -5.78 19.08
CA GLY A 77 -2.66 -6.24 18.92
C GLY A 77 -1.94 -5.68 17.69
N TYR A 78 -2.64 -4.94 16.82
CA TYR A 78 -1.98 -4.20 15.75
C TYR A 78 -1.13 -3.06 16.33
N ASN A 79 0.15 -3.05 15.99
CA ASN A 79 1.04 -1.93 16.24
C ASN A 79 1.86 -1.66 14.99
N ASN A 80 1.84 -0.41 14.50
CA ASN A 80 2.53 -0.07 13.26
C ASN A 80 4.05 -0.13 13.50
N LYS A 81 4.72 -1.08 12.84
CA LYS A 81 6.17 -1.15 12.83
C LYS A 81 6.77 -0.27 11.73
N ARG A 82 7.85 0.42 12.07
CA ARG A 82 8.72 1.19 11.19
C ARG A 82 9.86 0.30 10.71
N GLY A 83 9.96 0.11 9.39
CA GLY A 83 10.96 -0.79 8.81
C GLY A 83 12.35 -0.19 8.64
N SER A 84 12.53 1.13 8.77
CA SER A 84 13.82 1.80 8.52
C SER A 84 14.00 3.11 9.31
N GLY A 85 15.23 3.62 9.34
CA GLY A 85 15.61 4.88 9.99
C GLY A 85 15.95 4.75 11.48
N SER A 86 16.31 5.85 12.14
CA SER A 86 16.69 5.86 13.56
C SER A 86 15.55 5.51 14.53
N ARG A 87 14.34 5.39 14.01
CA ARG A 87 13.12 5.02 14.75
C ARG A 87 12.55 3.68 14.25
N SER A 88 13.33 2.87 13.54
CA SER A 88 12.89 1.54 13.12
C SER A 88 12.57 0.66 14.32
N ASP A 89 11.53 -0.14 14.21
CA ASP A 89 11.23 -1.19 15.17
C ASP A 89 12.13 -2.40 14.95
N GLU A 90 12.28 -3.22 16.00
CA GLU A 90 12.95 -4.51 15.90
C GLU A 90 12.25 -5.42 14.88
N HIS A 91 13.03 -6.32 14.29
CA HIS A 91 12.54 -7.31 13.33
C HIS A 91 11.30 -8.06 13.85
N PHE A 92 10.45 -8.53 12.94
CA PHE A 92 9.37 -9.44 13.30
C PHE A 92 9.99 -10.74 13.83
N HIS A 93 9.60 -11.14 15.05
CA HIS A 93 9.95 -12.43 15.66
C HIS A 93 9.04 -13.54 15.15
#